data_AF-A0A9W4W1F9-F1
#
_entry.id   AF-A0A9W4W1F9-F1
#
_cell.length_a   1.000
_cell.length_b   1.000
_cell.length_c   1.000
_cell.angle_alpha   90.00
_cell.angle_beta   90.00
_cell.angle_gamma   90.00
#
_symmetry.space_group_name_H-M   'P 1'
#
loop_
_entity.id
_entity.type
_entity.pdbx_description
1 polymer ?
#
loop_
_entity_poly.entity_id
_entity_poly.type
_entity_poly.pdbx_seq_one_letter_code
_entity_poly.pdbx_strand_id
1 'polypeptide(L)'
;MSQILLIAPAWLGRSGLWTIDAKGRRKAIDAEDAGLSDDLADRLEAWMDAFDAIYEEDDEARSRFPDAVEQLAWEAEGAAIVEAVREELGAGWTVTADLTGWQEMTKP
;
A
#
# COMPACT_ATOMS: atom_id res chain seq x y z
N MET A 1 18.15 -3.35 15.37
CA MET A 1 17.94 -2.93 13.97
C MET A 1 16.44 -2.75 13.82
N SER A 2 15.97 -1.57 13.42
CA SER A 2 14.55 -1.38 13.12
C SER A 2 14.22 -2.10 11.82
N GLN A 3 13.07 -2.77 11.77
CA GLN A 3 12.56 -3.32 10.52
C GLN A 3 11.88 -2.21 9.73
N ILE A 4 11.98 -2.26 8.40
CA ILE A 4 11.33 -1.27 7.54
C ILE A 4 10.09 -1.93 6.94
N LEU A 5 8.94 -1.31 7.18
CA LEU A 5 7.69 -1.63 6.50
C LEU A 5 7.39 -0.50 5.51
N LEU A 6 7.09 -0.89 4.27
CA LEU A 6 6.69 -0.01 3.20
C LEU A 6 5.25 -0.35 2.83
N ILE A 7 4.40 0.67 2.81
CA ILE A 7 3.04 0.60 2.29
C ILE A 7 3.07 1.16 0.87
N ALA A 8 2.85 0.31 -0.12
CA ALA A 8 2.87 0.69 -1.52
C ALA A 8 1.84 -0.18 -2.27
N PRO A 9 0.94 0.44 -3.04
CA PRO A 9 -0.06 -0.30 -3.79
C PRO A 9 0.63 -1.19 -4.82
N ALA A 10 0.03 -2.34 -5.08
CA ALA A 10 0.50 -3.22 -6.13
C ALA A 10 -0.67 -4.03 -6.69
N TRP A 11 -0.71 -4.12 -8.02
CA TRP A 11 -1.69 -4.93 -8.72
C TRP A 11 -1.61 -6.41 -8.31
N LEU A 12 -2.64 -7.15 -8.72
CA LEU A 12 -2.73 -8.61 -8.62
C LEU A 12 -3.01 -9.12 -7.20
N GLY A 13 -3.85 -8.40 -6.44
CA GLY A 13 -4.36 -8.87 -5.15
C GLY A 13 -3.27 -8.98 -4.07
N ARG A 14 -2.29 -8.07 -4.10
CA ARG A 14 -1.29 -7.98 -3.04
C ARG A 14 -1.82 -7.11 -1.91
N SER A 15 -1.42 -7.42 -0.67
CA SER A 15 -1.79 -6.69 0.54
C SER A 15 -1.34 -5.22 0.59
N GLY A 16 -0.54 -4.75 -0.38
CA GLY A 16 0.09 -3.43 -0.36
C GLY A 16 1.21 -3.28 0.68
N LEU A 17 1.57 -4.34 1.41
CA LEU A 17 2.58 -4.32 2.46
C LEU A 17 3.89 -4.99 2.04
N TRP A 18 5.00 -4.34 2.38
CA TRP A 18 6.34 -4.76 1.98
C TRP A 18 7.33 -4.61 3.11
N THR A 19 8.05 -5.67 3.45
CA THR A 19 9.28 -5.54 4.26
C THR A 19 10.47 -5.25 3.35
N ILE A 20 11.43 -4.46 3.84
CA ILE A 20 12.68 -4.20 3.12
C ILE A 20 13.83 -4.93 3.82
N ASP A 21 14.48 -5.85 3.11
CA ASP A 21 15.62 -6.58 3.64
C ASP A 21 16.89 -5.71 3.72
N ALA A 22 17.95 -6.22 4.37
CA ALA A 22 19.22 -5.49 4.51
C ALA A 22 19.93 -5.17 3.18
N LYS A 23 19.49 -5.78 2.06
CA LYS A 23 19.98 -5.52 0.71
C LYS A 23 19.05 -4.57 -0.07
N GLY A 24 18.01 -4.03 0.57
CA GLY A 24 17.04 -3.12 -0.04
C GLY A 24 15.95 -3.82 -0.86
N ARG A 25 15.80 -5.15 -0.77
CA ARG A 25 14.81 -5.89 -1.55
C ARG A 25 13.46 -5.89 -0.83
N ARG A 26 12.40 -5.59 -1.59
CA ARG A 26 11.00 -5.66 -1.12
C ARG A 26 10.56 -7.13 -1.05
N LYS A 27 9.98 -7.53 0.07
CA LYS A 27 9.30 -8.83 0.24
C LYS A 27 7.88 -8.57 0.71
N ALA A 28 6.90 -9.09 -0.03
CA ALA A 28 5.50 -9.03 0.35
C ALA A 28 5.31 -9.70 1.72
N ILE A 29 4.44 -9.11 2.52
CA ILE A 29 4.03 -9.59 3.84
C ILE A 29 2.55 -9.30 3.99
N ASP A 30 1.83 -10.11 4.76
CA ASP A 30 0.42 -9.85 5.05
C ASP A 30 0.29 -9.11 6.39
N ALA A 31 -0.87 -8.52 6.65
CA ALA A 31 -1.10 -7.72 7.86
C ALA A 31 -0.92 -8.55 9.15
N GLU A 32 -1.40 -9.80 9.14
CA GLU A 32 -1.22 -10.76 10.24
C GLU A 32 0.26 -11.04 10.52
N ASP A 33 1.05 -11.32 9.48
CA ASP A 33 2.49 -11.58 9.58
C ASP A 33 3.27 -10.35 10.08
N ALA A 34 2.79 -9.14 9.77
CA ALA A 34 3.33 -7.89 10.29
C ALA A 34 2.93 -7.63 11.76
N GLY A 35 1.97 -8.39 12.29
CA GLY A 35 1.44 -8.24 13.64
C GLY A 35 0.45 -7.07 13.78
N LEU A 36 -0.22 -6.68 12.70
CA LEU A 36 -1.27 -5.66 12.70
C LEU A 36 -2.61 -6.25 13.19
N SER A 37 -3.47 -5.37 13.69
CA SER A 37 -4.83 -5.74 14.08
C SER A 37 -5.70 -6.15 12.88
N ASP A 38 -6.72 -6.97 13.13
CA ASP A 38 -7.72 -7.34 12.12
C ASP A 38 -8.41 -6.11 11.53
N ASP A 39 -8.73 -5.10 12.37
CA ASP A 39 -9.34 -3.85 11.92
C ASP A 39 -8.45 -3.12 10.89
N LEU A 40 -7.12 -3.14 11.09
CA LEU A 40 -6.18 -2.51 10.18
C LEU A 40 -5.91 -3.37 8.93
N ALA A 41 -5.98 -4.69 9.07
CA ALA A 41 -5.93 -5.63 7.95
C ALA A 41 -7.13 -5.41 7.00
N ASP A 42 -8.35 -5.37 7.53
CA ASP A 42 -9.59 -5.12 6.78
C ASP A 42 -9.54 -3.75 6.08
N ARG A 43 -8.99 -2.74 6.76
CA ARG A 43 -8.82 -1.39 6.20
C ARG A 43 -7.81 -1.36 5.05
N LEU A 44 -6.71 -2.10 5.17
CA LEU A 44 -5.71 -2.26 4.09
C LEU A 44 -6.29 -3.02 2.91
N GLU A 45 -7.07 -4.08 3.14
CA GLU A 45 -7.77 -4.83 2.10
C GLU A 45 -8.73 -3.92 1.34
N ALA A 46 -9.59 -3.16 2.03
CA ALA A 46 -10.50 -2.21 1.40
C ALA A 46 -9.77 -1.11 0.59
N TRP A 47 -8.63 -0.64 1.09
CA TRP A 47 -7.80 0.33 0.37
C TRP A 47 -7.16 -0.26 -0.89
N MET A 48 -6.72 -1.52 -0.85
CA MET A 48 -6.21 -2.25 -2.01
C MET A 48 -7.32 -2.61 -3.00
N ASP A 49 -8.50 -2.99 -2.54
CA ASP A 49 -9.67 -3.27 -3.39
C ASP A 49 -10.07 -2.04 -4.20
N ALA A 50 -10.04 -0.85 -3.58
CA ALA A 50 -10.29 0.40 -4.28
C ALA A 50 -9.24 0.70 -5.37
N PHE A 51 -7.99 0.25 -5.15
CA PHE A 51 -6.93 0.35 -6.14
C PHE A 51 -7.13 -0.68 -7.27
N ASP A 52 -7.35 -1.95 -6.94
CA ASP A 52 -7.56 -3.01 -7.93
C ASP A 52 -8.83 -2.77 -8.77
N ALA A 53 -9.84 -2.07 -8.23
CA ALA A 53 -11.04 -1.68 -8.98
C ALA A 53 -10.78 -0.71 -10.16
N ILE A 54 -9.65 0.01 -10.15
CA ILE A 54 -9.26 0.91 -11.25
C ILE A 54 -8.36 0.24 -12.29
N TYR A 55 -7.99 -1.02 -12.07
CA TYR A 55 -7.10 -1.79 -12.94
C TYR A 55 -7.79 -2.11 -14.27
N GLU A 56 -7.11 -1.81 -15.38
CA GLU A 56 -7.56 -2.13 -16.73
C GLU A 56 -6.80 -3.36 -17.25
N GLU A 57 -7.46 -4.52 -17.28
CA GLU A 57 -6.82 -5.81 -17.64
C GLU A 57 -6.21 -5.81 -19.05
N ASP A 58 -6.88 -5.15 -20.01
CA ASP A 58 -6.43 -5.10 -21.40
C ASP A 58 -5.21 -4.18 -21.58
N ASP A 59 -5.00 -3.21 -20.69
CA ASP A 59 -3.93 -2.22 -20.79
C ASP A 59 -3.69 -1.55 -19.42
N GLU A 60 -2.78 -2.13 -18.63
CA GLU A 60 -2.42 -1.63 -17.28
C GLU A 60 -2.04 -0.14 -17.30
N ALA A 61 -1.41 0.35 -18.38
CA ALA A 61 -1.02 1.76 -18.49
C ALA A 61 -2.23 2.70 -18.61
N ARG A 62 -3.40 2.15 -18.93
CA ARG A 62 -4.66 2.86 -18.88
C ARG A 62 -5.34 2.72 -17.52
N SER A 63 -4.76 2.17 -16.46
CA SER A 63 -5.43 2.16 -15.14
C SER A 63 -5.47 3.57 -14.56
N ARG A 64 -6.67 4.04 -14.17
CA ARG A 64 -6.87 5.41 -13.65
C ARG A 64 -8.10 5.49 -12.75
N PHE A 65 -8.01 6.29 -11.69
CA PHE A 65 -9.18 6.69 -10.94
C PHE A 65 -10.16 7.46 -11.84
N PRO A 66 -11.48 7.31 -11.64
CA PRO A 66 -12.50 8.02 -12.41
C PRO A 66 -12.33 9.55 -12.39
N ASP A 67 -11.92 10.11 -11.25
CA ASP A 67 -11.56 11.51 -11.13
C ASP A 67 -10.46 11.79 -10.08
N ALA A 68 -10.01 13.05 -10.04
CA ALA A 68 -8.97 13.49 -9.12
C ALA A 68 -9.41 13.50 -7.65
N VAL A 69 -10.71 13.61 -7.36
CA VAL A 69 -11.23 13.62 -5.99
C VAL A 69 -11.14 12.22 -5.41
N GLU A 70 -11.53 11.21 -6.16
CA GLU A 70 -11.42 9.80 -5.75
C GLU A 70 -9.96 9.38 -5.55
N GLN A 71 -9.08 9.79 -6.46
CA GLN A 71 -7.65 9.56 -6.29
C GLN A 71 -7.10 10.22 -5.02
N LEU A 72 -7.41 11.49 -4.79
CA LEU A 72 -6.95 12.21 -3.59
C LEU A 72 -7.51 11.59 -2.31
N ALA A 73 -8.76 11.13 -2.32
CA ALA A 73 -9.36 10.43 -1.19
C ALA A 73 -8.63 9.12 -0.89
N TRP A 74 -8.32 8.34 -1.93
CA TRP A 74 -7.56 7.09 -1.80
C TRP A 74 -6.11 7.32 -1.32
N GLU A 75 -5.44 8.36 -1.81
CA GLU A 75 -4.09 8.75 -1.34
C GLU A 75 -4.11 9.22 0.12
N ALA A 76 -5.11 10.02 0.50
CA ALA A 76 -5.29 10.47 1.87
C ALA A 76 -5.58 9.31 2.83
N GLU A 77 -6.35 8.32 2.39
CA GLU A 77 -6.62 7.10 3.14
C GLU A 77 -5.34 6.26 3.34
N GLY A 78 -4.55 6.08 2.28
CA GLY A 78 -3.25 5.42 2.37
C GLY A 78 -2.31 6.13 3.37
N ALA A 79 -2.30 7.46 3.39
CA ALA A 79 -1.53 8.22 4.37
C ALA A 79 -2.04 8.03 5.81
N ALA A 80 -3.36 7.95 6.01
CA ALA A 80 -3.94 7.68 7.32
C ALA A 80 -3.64 6.25 7.82
N ILE A 81 -3.64 5.27 6.92
CA ILE A 81 -3.23 3.88 7.22
C ILE A 81 -1.77 3.85 7.69
N VAL A 82 -0.87 4.61 7.04
CA VAL A 82 0.55 4.66 7.44
C VAL A 82 0.72 5.13 8.89
N GLU A 83 -0.01 6.15 9.30
CA GLU A 83 0.06 6.62 10.70
C GLU A 83 -0.54 5.59 11.67
N ALA A 84 -1.66 4.94 11.32
CA ALA A 84 -2.24 3.87 12.14
C ALA A 84 -1.27 2.67 12.31
N VAL A 85 -0.62 2.25 11.23
CA VAL A 85 0.40 1.19 11.25
C VAL A 85 1.60 1.59 12.12
N ARG A 86 2.03 2.86 12.10
CA ARG A 86 3.09 3.34 13.01
C ARG A 86 2.69 3.26 14.47
N GLU A 87 1.46 3.60 14.79
CA GLU A 87 0.93 3.57 16.15
C GLU A 87 0.88 2.13 16.69
N GLU A 88 0.42 1.17 15.87
CA GLU A 88 0.34 -0.24 16.28
C GLU A 88 1.73 -0.91 16.41
N LEU A 89 2.62 -0.71 15.44
CA LEU A 89 3.93 -1.37 15.42
C LEU A 89 4.96 -0.73 16.36
N GLY A 90 4.78 0.55 16.67
CA GLY A 90 5.65 1.31 17.56
C GLY A 90 7.09 1.50 17.06
N ALA A 91 7.96 1.95 17.97
CA ALA A 91 9.32 2.43 17.64
C ALA A 91 10.31 1.35 17.14
N GLY A 92 9.92 0.07 17.15
CA GLY A 92 10.71 -1.03 16.58
C GLY A 92 10.69 -1.04 15.05
N TRP A 93 9.76 -0.32 14.45
CA TRP A 93 9.53 -0.28 13.01
C TRP A 93 9.73 1.11 12.45
N THR A 94 10.23 1.16 11.23
CA THR A 94 10.23 2.36 10.38
C THR A 94 9.19 2.13 9.29
N VAL A 95 8.07 2.83 9.37
CA VAL A 95 6.97 2.70 8.42
C VAL A 95 7.02 3.84 7.41
N THR A 96 7.09 3.49 6.14
CA THR A 96 7.17 4.40 5.00
C THR A 96 6.08 4.10 3.98
N ALA A 97 5.83 5.02 3.05
CA ALA A 97 4.81 4.87 2.03
C ALA A 97 5.32 5.30 0.66
N ASP A 98 4.84 4.62 -0.38
CA ASP A 98 5.03 4.98 -1.79
C ASP A 98 3.65 4.88 -2.47
N LEU A 99 2.80 5.89 -2.24
CA LEU A 99 1.40 5.88 -2.68
C LEU A 99 1.21 6.32 -4.14
N THR A 100 2.26 6.86 -4.76
CA THR A 100 2.22 7.42 -6.12
C THR A 100 3.13 6.67 -7.09
N GLY A 101 4.00 5.76 -6.63
CA GLY A 101 4.94 5.04 -7.48
C GLY A 101 4.28 4.23 -8.60
N TRP A 102 3.04 3.77 -8.40
CA TRP A 102 2.25 3.09 -9.42
C TRP A 102 1.95 3.98 -10.64
N GLN A 103 1.84 5.30 -10.47
CA GLN A 103 1.56 6.23 -11.57
C GLN A 103 2.73 6.31 -12.57
N GLU A 104 3.96 6.04 -12.11
CA GLU A 104 5.12 5.99 -13.01
C GLU A 104 5.12 4.74 -13.88
N MET A 105 4.50 3.66 -13.40
CA MET A 105 4.33 2.41 -14.14
C MET A 105 3.24 2.54 -15.22
N THR A 106 2.28 3.45 -15.04
CA THR A 106 1.16 3.68 -15.97
C THR A 106 1.40 4.83 -16.96
N LYS A 107 2.62 5.39 -17.04
CA LYS A 107 2.94 6.40 -18.07
C LYS A 107 3.09 5.71 -19.43
N PRO A 108 2.42 6.20 -20.50
CA PRO A 108 2.50 5.63 -21.85
C PRO A 108 3.88 5.82 -22.51
#